data_AF-A0A3D1HUP3-F1
#
_entry.id   AF-A0A3D1HUP3-F1
#
_cell.length_a   1.000
_cell.length_b   1.000
_cell.length_c   1.000
_cell.angle_alpha   90.00
_cell.angle_beta   90.00
_cell.angle_gamma   90.00
#
_symmetry.space_group_name_H-M   'P 1'
#
loop_
_entity.id
_entity.type
_entity.pdbx_description
1 polymer ?
#
loop_
_entity_poly.entity_id
_entity_poly.type
_entity_poly.pdbx_seq_one_letter_code
_entity_poly.pdbx_strand_id
1 'polypeptide(L)'
;MRFKNIAFAAAVLLIAATALSGCKGQGESGGNSSAFLKEESVVSSSESQSAPEEISSEPQEASKTDGNHTHEYTETVTAPTCTSDGYTLHKCSCGKTYKDNIVAKKGHTFGDWAVTKQATTAAEGQKQRVCTVCGAKETEKIAKLAVSYNQTAEQTEILRLVNAERAKVGLAELTYRGDLQWLADTRAKEITDSFEHERPDGTTVATKGTELMTDLQKNYNVRGIGENIAMGQPTPTPAAVMADWMNSKEHKENILRDGFTGIAVGIAEKNGTKYWVQIFVG
;
A
#
# COMPACT_ATOMS: atom_id res chain seq x y z
N MET A 1 -22.37 -23.71 12.41
CA MET A 1 -22.11 -22.27 12.68
C MET A 1 -22.86 -21.46 11.64
N ARG A 2 -23.74 -20.57 12.08
CA ARG A 2 -24.78 -19.91 11.27
C ARG A 2 -24.22 -18.66 10.59
N PHE A 3 -24.27 -18.62 9.26
CA PHE A 3 -24.13 -17.40 8.47
C PHE A 3 -25.40 -16.55 8.63
N LYS A 4 -25.26 -15.29 9.06
CA LYS A 4 -26.36 -14.32 9.07
C LYS A 4 -26.28 -13.48 7.79
N ASN A 5 -27.17 -13.80 6.85
CA ASN A 5 -27.53 -12.94 5.72
C ASN A 5 -28.23 -11.68 6.25
N ILE A 6 -27.69 -10.51 5.94
CA ILE A 6 -28.41 -9.24 6.09
C ILE A 6 -28.92 -8.86 4.69
N ALA A 7 -30.22 -8.99 4.51
CA ALA A 7 -30.93 -8.56 3.32
C ALA A 7 -31.14 -7.04 3.37
N PHE A 8 -30.69 -6.31 2.35
CA PHE A 8 -31.09 -4.93 2.11
C PHE A 8 -32.37 -4.92 1.26
N ALA A 9 -33.42 -4.31 1.78
CA ALA A 9 -34.67 -4.11 1.08
C ALA A 9 -34.51 -2.96 0.06
N ALA A 10 -34.64 -3.28 -1.23
CA ALA A 10 -34.75 -2.29 -2.29
C ALA A 10 -36.20 -1.81 -2.40
N ALA A 11 -36.45 -0.54 -2.07
CA ALA A 11 -37.72 0.12 -2.35
C ALA A 11 -37.68 0.70 -3.76
N VAL A 12 -38.50 0.11 -4.64
CA VAL A 12 -38.78 0.57 -6.00
C VAL A 12 -39.67 1.82 -5.92
N LEU A 13 -39.22 2.95 -6.49
CA LEU A 13 -40.09 4.08 -6.78
C LEU A 13 -40.13 4.31 -8.29
N LEU A 14 -41.32 4.10 -8.85
CA LEU A 14 -41.71 4.30 -10.23
C LEU A 14 -41.87 5.82 -10.49
N ILE A 15 -41.14 6.37 -11.47
CA ILE A 15 -41.56 7.62 -12.13
C ILE A 15 -41.49 7.42 -13.63
N ALA A 16 -42.66 7.49 -14.25
CA ALA A 16 -42.85 7.52 -15.69
C ALA A 16 -42.50 8.90 -16.24
N ALA A 17 -41.74 8.95 -17.33
CA ALA A 17 -41.73 10.08 -18.24
C ALA A 17 -41.56 9.57 -19.69
N THR A 18 -42.52 10.00 -20.50
CA THR A 18 -42.76 9.69 -21.91
C THR A 18 -41.68 10.19 -22.86
N ALA A 19 -41.50 9.43 -23.94
CA ALA A 19 -40.60 9.67 -25.06
C ALA A 19 -40.88 10.97 -25.84
N LEU A 20 -39.84 11.50 -26.50
CA LEU A 20 -39.94 12.09 -27.85
C LEU A 20 -38.61 11.95 -28.61
N SER A 21 -38.79 11.61 -29.89
CA SER A 21 -37.83 11.21 -30.91
C SER A 21 -36.85 12.30 -31.38
N GLY A 22 -35.73 11.88 -31.97
CA GLY A 22 -34.90 12.76 -32.81
C GLY A 22 -33.60 12.12 -33.32
N CYS A 23 -33.67 11.51 -34.51
CA CYS A 23 -32.55 10.94 -35.26
C CYS A 23 -31.58 12.00 -35.81
N LYS A 24 -30.27 11.70 -35.79
CA LYS A 24 -29.37 11.51 -36.96
C LYS A 24 -27.92 11.85 -36.57
N GLY A 25 -27.04 10.87 -36.74
CA GLY A 25 -25.60 11.10 -36.87
C GLY A 25 -25.19 11.14 -38.34
N GLN A 26 -24.01 11.73 -38.59
CA GLN A 26 -23.03 11.30 -39.59
C GLN A 26 -21.73 12.08 -39.40
N GLY A 27 -20.60 11.36 -39.41
CA GLY A 27 -19.26 11.93 -39.42
C GLY A 27 -18.21 10.83 -39.41
N GLU A 28 -17.75 10.47 -40.62
CA GLU A 28 -16.39 10.02 -41.02
C GLU A 28 -15.86 8.72 -40.37
N SER A 29 -15.11 7.80 -40.98
CA SER A 29 -14.27 7.62 -42.18
C SER A 29 -14.04 6.09 -42.26
N GLY A 30 -13.84 5.36 -43.37
CA GLY A 30 -13.06 5.63 -44.58
C GLY A 30 -11.77 4.78 -44.60
N GLY A 31 -11.82 3.58 -45.21
CA GLY A 31 -10.69 2.86 -45.85
C GLY A 31 -9.76 2.00 -44.95
N ASN A 32 -9.92 0.66 -44.92
CA ASN A 32 -9.28 -0.37 -45.78
C ASN A 32 -7.74 -0.38 -45.81
N SER A 33 -7.10 -1.47 -45.33
CA SER A 33 -6.73 -2.60 -46.21
C SER A 33 -5.97 -3.73 -45.48
N SER A 34 -6.57 -4.92 -45.59
CA SER A 34 -6.01 -6.27 -45.75
C SER A 34 -4.49 -6.49 -45.90
N ALA A 35 -3.97 -7.52 -45.20
CA ALA A 35 -3.44 -8.79 -45.75
C ALA A 35 -2.80 -9.59 -44.59
N PHE A 36 -3.35 -10.71 -44.14
CA PHE A 36 -3.14 -12.08 -44.65
C PHE A 36 -1.66 -12.49 -44.77
N LEU A 37 -1.20 -13.41 -43.90
CA LEU A 37 -0.56 -14.68 -44.28
C LEU A 37 -0.53 -15.63 -43.06
N LYS A 38 -0.49 -16.92 -43.40
CA LYS A 38 -0.89 -18.11 -42.65
C LYS A 38 0.09 -18.63 -41.60
N GLU A 39 -0.50 -19.45 -40.74
CA GLU A 39 0.02 -20.49 -39.86
C GLU A 39 1.23 -21.28 -40.38
N GLU A 40 2.06 -21.78 -39.46
CA GLU A 40 2.18 -23.22 -39.24
C GLU A 40 2.67 -23.54 -37.82
N SER A 41 2.22 -24.69 -37.35
CA SER A 41 2.35 -25.23 -35.99
C SER A 41 3.50 -26.22 -35.92
N VAL A 42 4.22 -26.27 -34.79
CA VAL A 42 4.98 -27.46 -34.40
C VAL A 42 4.86 -27.69 -32.89
N VAL A 43 4.34 -28.86 -32.60
CA VAL A 43 4.21 -29.57 -31.31
C VAL A 43 5.59 -29.82 -30.69
N SER A 44 5.72 -29.75 -29.36
CA SER A 44 6.13 -30.91 -28.54
C SER A 44 6.48 -30.56 -27.09
N SER A 45 5.91 -31.39 -26.21
CA SER A 45 6.43 -31.91 -24.93
C SER A 45 6.81 -30.95 -23.80
N SER A 46 5.93 -31.00 -22.80
CA SER A 46 6.20 -31.04 -21.36
C SER A 46 7.57 -31.58 -20.96
N GLU A 47 8.23 -30.92 -20.01
CA GLU A 47 8.89 -31.60 -18.89
C GLU A 47 9.17 -30.65 -17.72
N SER A 48 8.79 -31.13 -16.54
CA SER A 48 8.99 -30.57 -15.21
C SER A 48 10.46 -30.48 -14.85
N GLN A 49 10.92 -29.30 -14.42
CA GLN A 49 12.25 -29.14 -13.84
C GLN A 49 12.21 -29.51 -12.35
N SER A 50 12.63 -30.74 -12.07
CA SER A 50 13.00 -31.23 -10.76
C SER A 50 14.28 -30.56 -10.24
N ALA A 51 14.39 -30.52 -8.91
CA ALA A 51 15.48 -29.95 -8.13
C ALA A 51 16.87 -30.47 -8.55
N PRO A 52 17.95 -29.68 -8.36
CA PRO A 52 19.30 -30.16 -8.64
C PRO A 52 19.73 -31.22 -7.63
N GLU A 53 20.21 -32.33 -8.16
CA GLU A 53 20.84 -33.44 -7.48
C GLU A 53 22.10 -32.98 -6.72
N GLU A 54 22.32 -33.53 -5.53
CA GLU A 54 23.62 -33.50 -4.85
C GLU A 54 24.64 -34.27 -5.71
N ILE A 55 25.51 -33.54 -6.40
CA ILE A 55 26.71 -34.11 -7.00
C ILE A 55 27.74 -34.27 -5.88
N SER A 56 27.72 -35.45 -5.26
CA SER A 56 28.89 -36.03 -4.60
C SER A 56 29.93 -36.32 -5.69
N SER A 57 30.82 -35.37 -5.96
CA SER A 57 32.03 -35.62 -6.75
C SER A 57 33.16 -36.02 -5.81
N GLU A 58 33.75 -37.17 -6.13
CA GLU A 58 34.92 -37.78 -5.50
C GLU A 58 36.12 -36.82 -5.62
N PRO A 59 36.94 -36.59 -4.57
CA PRO A 59 38.05 -35.64 -4.64
C PRO A 59 39.16 -36.20 -5.53
N GLN A 60 39.52 -35.50 -6.61
CA GLN A 60 40.74 -35.80 -7.35
C GLN A 60 41.96 -35.23 -6.62
N GLU A 61 42.73 -36.11 -6.00
CA GLU A 61 44.01 -35.84 -5.34
C GLU A 61 45.02 -35.19 -6.31
N ALA A 62 45.30 -33.90 -6.10
CA ALA A 62 46.45 -33.24 -6.69
C ALA A 62 47.67 -33.35 -5.76
N SER A 63 48.36 -34.49 -5.80
CA SER A 63 49.62 -34.71 -5.07
C SER A 63 50.72 -33.79 -5.62
N LYS A 64 51.19 -32.85 -4.79
CA LYS A 64 52.38 -32.02 -5.07
C LYS A 64 53.45 -32.29 -4.01
N THR A 65 54.66 -32.63 -4.46
CA THR A 65 55.78 -33.03 -3.61
C THR A 65 56.71 -31.85 -3.33
N ASP A 66 56.63 -31.28 -2.12
CA ASP A 66 57.64 -30.37 -1.58
C ASP A 66 58.58 -31.15 -0.65
N GLY A 67 59.69 -31.65 -1.21
CA GLY A 67 60.97 -31.93 -0.55
C GLY A 67 61.08 -32.92 0.62
N ASN A 68 60.03 -33.29 1.37
CA ASN A 68 60.14 -34.29 2.46
C ASN A 68 58.83 -34.93 2.96
N HIS A 69 57.67 -34.63 2.38
CA HIS A 69 56.44 -35.37 2.65
C HIS A 69 55.41 -35.19 1.53
N THR A 70 54.50 -36.15 1.42
CA THR A 70 53.35 -36.06 0.52
C THR A 70 52.27 -35.21 1.16
N HIS A 71 51.75 -34.24 0.42
CA HIS A 71 50.62 -33.44 0.86
C HIS A 71 49.31 -34.13 0.48
N GLU A 72 48.61 -34.67 1.46
CA GLU A 72 47.23 -35.11 1.34
C GLU A 72 46.32 -33.96 1.79
N TYR A 73 45.38 -33.56 0.93
CA TYR A 73 44.49 -32.44 1.17
C TYR A 73 43.05 -32.92 1.37
N THR A 74 42.39 -32.36 2.37
CA THR A 74 40.93 -32.44 2.50
C THR A 74 40.31 -31.17 1.95
N GLU A 75 39.30 -31.32 1.11
CA GLU A 75 38.59 -30.21 0.48
C GLU A 75 37.30 -29.87 1.23
N THR A 76 36.91 -28.60 1.25
CA THR A 76 35.61 -28.15 1.75
C THR A 76 35.08 -27.04 0.86
N VAL A 77 33.94 -27.28 0.21
CA VAL A 77 33.27 -26.29 -0.66
C VAL A 77 32.34 -25.41 0.18
N THR A 78 32.57 -24.11 0.13
CA THR A 78 31.70 -23.08 0.74
C THR A 78 30.92 -22.38 -0.36
N ALA A 79 29.59 -22.46 -0.33
CA ALA A 79 28.74 -21.78 -1.30
C ALA A 79 28.73 -20.25 -1.10
N PRO A 80 28.57 -19.45 -2.17
CA PRO A 80 28.44 -18.00 -2.04
C PRO A 80 27.14 -17.60 -1.34
N THR A 81 27.23 -16.56 -0.51
CA THR A 81 26.10 -15.92 0.18
C THR A 81 25.75 -14.58 -0.48
N CYS A 82 24.81 -13.83 0.10
CA CYS A 82 24.52 -12.47 -0.37
C CYS A 82 25.73 -11.52 -0.24
N THR A 83 26.57 -11.71 0.78
CA THR A 83 27.65 -10.77 1.14
C THR A 83 29.05 -11.32 0.95
N SER A 84 29.19 -12.65 0.94
CA SER A 84 30.48 -13.34 0.92
C SER A 84 30.58 -14.27 -0.28
N ASP A 85 31.73 -14.25 -0.93
CA ASP A 85 32.06 -15.18 -2.00
C ASP A 85 32.11 -16.62 -1.49
N GLY A 86 31.76 -17.56 -2.36
CA GLY A 86 32.01 -18.98 -2.17
C GLY A 86 33.42 -19.34 -2.60
N TYR A 87 33.92 -20.48 -2.14
CA TYR A 87 35.27 -20.96 -2.45
C TYR A 87 35.43 -22.43 -2.08
N THR A 88 36.44 -23.09 -2.64
CA THR A 88 36.92 -24.38 -2.16
C THR A 88 38.13 -24.15 -1.24
N LEU A 89 38.08 -24.70 -0.03
CA LEU A 89 39.17 -24.67 0.94
C LEU A 89 39.92 -25.99 0.91
N HIS A 90 41.24 -25.93 0.72
CA HIS A 90 42.14 -27.08 0.79
C HIS A 90 42.86 -27.05 2.12
N LYS A 91 42.77 -28.11 2.92
CA LYS A 91 43.48 -28.25 4.20
C LYS A 91 44.37 -29.47 4.18
N CYS A 92 45.67 -29.27 4.33
CA CYS A 92 46.62 -30.36 4.45
C CYS A 92 46.72 -30.86 5.89
N SER A 93 47.00 -32.16 6.06
CA SER A 93 47.33 -32.78 7.35
C SER A 93 48.47 -32.09 8.11
N CYS A 94 49.40 -31.43 7.40
CA CYS A 94 50.47 -30.61 8.01
C CYS A 94 50.01 -29.22 8.52
N GLY A 95 48.74 -28.86 8.33
CA GLY A 95 48.14 -27.62 8.82
C GLY A 95 48.13 -26.45 7.84
N LYS A 96 48.80 -26.54 6.69
CA LYS A 96 48.73 -25.53 5.62
C LYS A 96 47.35 -25.51 4.96
N THR A 97 46.88 -24.33 4.58
CA THR A 97 45.60 -24.15 3.87
C THR A 97 45.73 -23.16 2.72
N TYR A 98 44.92 -23.35 1.67
CA TYR A 98 44.70 -22.34 0.63
C TYR A 98 43.26 -22.40 0.10
N LYS A 99 42.82 -21.35 -0.58
CA LYS A 99 41.49 -21.25 -1.19
C LYS A 99 41.62 -21.03 -2.69
N ASP A 100 40.79 -21.71 -3.48
CA ASP A 100 40.65 -21.49 -4.92
C ASP A 100 39.17 -21.65 -5.33
N ASN A 101 38.90 -21.70 -6.65
CA ASN A 101 37.54 -21.83 -7.20
C ASN A 101 36.56 -20.81 -6.61
N ILE A 102 36.99 -19.54 -6.52
CA ILE A 102 36.20 -18.47 -5.92
C ILE A 102 34.96 -18.20 -6.77
N VAL A 103 33.78 -18.28 -6.16
CA VAL A 103 32.49 -17.94 -6.76
C VAL A 103 31.99 -16.64 -6.16
N ALA A 104 31.75 -15.63 -6.99
CA ALA A 104 31.29 -14.32 -6.50
C ALA A 104 30.01 -14.42 -5.66
N LYS A 105 29.92 -13.56 -4.64
CA LYS A 105 28.71 -13.37 -3.83
C LYS A 105 27.49 -13.07 -4.71
N LYS A 106 26.32 -13.56 -4.27
CA LYS A 106 25.07 -13.47 -5.04
C LYS A 106 24.45 -12.07 -5.06
N GLY A 107 24.85 -11.18 -4.14
CA GLY A 107 24.16 -9.92 -3.91
C GLY A 107 22.80 -10.09 -3.23
N HIS A 108 22.02 -9.01 -3.19
CA HIS A 108 20.72 -9.00 -2.53
C HIS A 108 19.56 -9.07 -3.53
N THR A 109 18.63 -9.97 -3.27
CA THR A 109 17.31 -10.00 -3.92
C THR A 109 16.31 -9.32 -2.99
N PHE A 110 16.06 -8.02 -3.20
CA PHE A 110 15.11 -7.28 -2.39
C PHE A 110 13.67 -7.45 -2.88
N GLY A 111 12.73 -7.56 -1.95
CA GLY A 111 11.29 -7.49 -2.23
C GLY A 111 10.79 -6.05 -2.42
N ASP A 112 9.47 -5.91 -2.37
CA ASP A 112 8.81 -4.61 -2.53
C ASP A 112 9.11 -3.65 -1.39
N TRP A 113 9.02 -2.36 -1.71
CA TRP A 113 9.12 -1.29 -0.72
C TRP A 113 7.86 -1.21 0.13
N ALA A 114 8.03 -1.27 1.44
CA ALA A 114 6.99 -0.97 2.42
C ALA A 114 7.25 0.40 3.06
N VAL A 115 6.23 1.25 3.14
CA VAL A 115 6.33 2.53 3.87
C VAL A 115 6.38 2.24 5.36
N THR A 116 7.50 2.59 6.01
CA THR A 116 7.69 2.42 7.46
C THR A 116 7.37 3.68 8.24
N LYS A 117 7.45 4.84 7.58
CA LYS A 117 7.06 6.15 8.11
C LYS A 117 6.38 6.94 7.02
N GLN A 118 5.12 7.33 7.25
CA GLN A 118 4.40 8.16 6.29
C GLN A 118 5.05 9.54 6.16
N ALA A 119 5.18 10.02 4.92
CA ALA A 119 5.59 11.40 4.69
C ALA A 119 4.42 12.33 5.05
N THR A 120 4.74 13.44 5.70
CA THR A 120 3.76 14.47 6.06
C THR A 120 4.17 15.78 5.41
N THR A 121 3.37 16.82 5.57
CA THR A 121 3.76 18.16 5.11
C THR A 121 4.88 18.77 5.96
N ALA A 122 5.05 18.28 7.20
CA ALA A 122 6.07 18.75 8.15
C ALA A 122 7.35 17.90 8.14
N ALA A 123 7.25 16.61 7.82
CA ALA A 123 8.37 15.66 7.94
C ALA A 123 8.50 14.75 6.71
N GLU A 124 9.75 14.39 6.40
CA GLU A 124 10.06 13.31 5.46
C GLU A 124 9.52 11.97 5.98
N GLY A 125 9.05 11.13 5.06
CA GLY A 125 8.73 9.74 5.33
C GLY A 125 9.92 8.80 5.12
N GLN A 126 9.68 7.51 5.26
CA GLN A 126 10.65 6.46 5.00
C GLN A 126 9.96 5.21 4.47
N LYS A 127 10.63 4.54 3.53
CA LYS A 127 10.29 3.19 3.08
C LYS A 127 11.45 2.25 3.31
N GLN A 128 11.14 0.96 3.48
CA GLN A 128 12.11 -0.11 3.67
C GLN A 128 11.76 -1.29 2.76
N ARG A 129 12.77 -1.97 2.24
CA ARG A 129 12.64 -3.28 1.61
C ARG A 129 13.60 -4.28 2.25
N VAL A 130 13.25 -5.56 2.16
CA VAL A 130 14.00 -6.65 2.82
C VAL A 130 14.45 -7.65 1.77
N CYS A 131 15.69 -8.10 1.88
CA CYS A 131 16.23 -9.16 1.05
C CYS A 131 15.58 -10.48 1.43
N THR A 132 14.96 -11.16 0.47
CA THR A 132 14.23 -12.41 0.68
C THR A 132 15.13 -13.59 1.02
N VAL A 133 16.43 -13.48 0.74
CA VAL A 133 17.42 -14.55 0.97
C VAL A 133 18.10 -14.43 2.34
N CYS A 134 18.52 -13.23 2.73
CA CYS A 134 19.35 -13.04 3.94
C CYS A 134 18.75 -12.09 4.99
N GLY A 135 17.60 -11.47 4.71
CA GLY A 135 16.96 -10.53 5.63
C GLY A 135 17.63 -9.15 5.72
N ALA A 136 18.66 -8.87 4.91
CA ALA A 136 19.26 -7.55 4.83
C ALA A 136 18.19 -6.49 4.50
N LYS A 137 18.27 -5.33 5.14
CA LYS A 137 17.28 -4.26 5.00
C LYS A 137 17.89 -3.07 4.28
N GLU A 138 17.14 -2.50 3.36
CA GLU A 138 17.48 -1.25 2.67
C GLU A 138 16.40 -0.22 2.96
N THR A 139 16.81 1.02 3.26
CA THR A 139 15.91 2.12 3.59
C THR A 139 16.12 3.29 2.66
N GLU A 140 15.03 3.96 2.32
CA GLU A 140 15.04 5.16 1.49
C GLU A 140 14.08 6.20 2.09
N LYS A 141 14.48 7.47 2.04
CA LYS A 141 13.63 8.58 2.48
C LYS A 141 12.55 8.87 1.46
N ILE A 142 11.36 9.21 1.94
CA ILE A 142 10.26 9.73 1.13
C ILE A 142 10.22 11.24 1.34
N ALA A 143 10.28 12.01 0.26
CA ALA A 143 10.19 13.46 0.35
C ALA A 143 8.91 13.88 1.09
N LYS A 144 9.01 14.97 1.88
CA LYS A 144 7.85 15.57 2.53
C LYS A 144 6.78 15.96 1.50
N LEU A 145 5.53 15.90 1.91
CA LEU A 145 4.40 16.26 1.05
C LEU A 145 4.30 17.78 0.90
N ALA A 146 3.81 18.23 -0.25
CA ALA A 146 3.46 19.62 -0.43
C ALA A 146 2.23 19.97 0.40
N VAL A 147 2.21 21.16 1.01
CA VAL A 147 1.01 21.63 1.71
C VAL A 147 -0.04 22.06 0.69
N SER A 148 -1.28 21.59 0.86
CA SER A 148 -2.43 22.07 0.11
C SER A 148 -3.46 22.68 1.07
N TYR A 149 -3.82 23.93 0.85
CA TYR A 149 -4.82 24.62 1.69
C TYR A 149 -6.19 24.74 1.01
N ASN A 150 -6.28 24.41 -0.28
CA ASN A 150 -7.48 24.62 -1.06
C ASN A 150 -8.40 23.39 -1.02
N GLN A 151 -9.66 23.62 -0.64
CA GLN A 151 -10.72 22.62 -0.68
C GLN A 151 -11.23 22.42 -2.10
N THR A 152 -11.62 21.19 -2.41
CA THR A 152 -12.53 20.94 -3.54
C THR A 152 -13.94 21.41 -3.19
N ALA A 153 -14.80 21.55 -4.19
CA ALA A 153 -16.21 21.91 -3.97
C ALA A 153 -16.93 20.89 -3.05
N GLU A 154 -16.62 19.60 -3.19
CA GLU A 154 -17.22 18.55 -2.35
C GLU A 154 -16.73 18.62 -0.90
N GLN A 155 -15.42 18.86 -0.68
CA GLN A 155 -14.87 19.06 0.67
C GLN A 155 -15.47 20.30 1.34
N THR A 156 -15.61 21.39 0.57
CA THR A 156 -16.25 22.63 1.01
C THR A 156 -17.69 22.38 1.45
N GLU A 157 -18.44 21.62 0.66
CA GLU A 157 -19.84 21.32 0.97
C GLU A 157 -19.96 20.39 2.19
N ILE A 158 -19.09 19.39 2.35
CA ILE A 158 -19.08 18.54 3.54
C ILE A 158 -18.81 19.37 4.80
N LEU A 159 -17.82 20.27 4.78
CA LEU A 159 -17.53 21.17 5.90
C LEU A 159 -18.76 22.04 6.24
N ARG A 160 -19.38 22.64 5.22
CA ARG A 160 -20.58 23.47 5.40
C ARG A 160 -21.72 22.69 6.04
N LEU A 161 -21.96 21.45 5.59
CA LEU A 161 -23.00 20.58 6.13
C LEU A 161 -22.71 20.15 7.57
N VAL A 162 -21.45 19.79 7.88
CA VAL A 162 -21.01 19.49 9.26
C VAL A 162 -21.28 20.68 10.19
N ASN A 163 -20.87 21.88 9.78
CA ASN A 163 -21.07 23.08 10.59
C ASN A 163 -22.55 23.44 10.72
N ALA A 164 -23.38 23.18 9.70
CA ALA A 164 -24.82 23.32 9.81
C ALA A 164 -25.44 22.37 10.85
N GLU A 165 -24.97 21.12 10.97
CA GLU A 165 -25.43 20.19 12.02
C GLU A 165 -24.94 20.62 13.41
N ARG A 166 -23.71 21.11 13.52
CA ARG A 166 -23.14 21.63 14.79
C ARG A 166 -23.88 22.86 15.28
N ALA A 167 -24.25 23.78 14.38
CA ALA A 167 -25.01 24.98 14.73
C ALA A 167 -26.39 24.67 15.33
N LYS A 168 -27.06 23.59 14.89
CA LYS A 168 -28.37 23.16 15.45
C LYS A 168 -28.32 22.82 16.93
N VAL A 169 -27.14 22.46 17.45
CA VAL A 169 -26.92 22.11 18.86
C VAL A 169 -26.07 23.14 19.60
N GLY A 170 -25.84 24.32 18.99
CA GLY A 170 -25.10 25.42 19.62
C GLY A 170 -23.58 25.21 19.71
N LEU A 171 -23.01 24.30 18.94
CA LEU A 171 -21.57 24.06 18.90
C LEU A 171 -20.88 25.02 17.94
N ALA A 172 -19.63 25.38 18.26
CA ALA A 172 -18.79 26.19 17.39
C ALA A 172 -18.48 25.48 16.07
N GLU A 173 -18.32 26.26 15.00
CA GLU A 173 -17.93 25.77 13.68
C GLU A 173 -16.53 25.14 13.72
N LEU A 174 -16.35 24.05 12.98
CA LEU A 174 -15.03 23.49 12.71
C LEU A 174 -14.33 24.32 11.64
N THR A 175 -13.03 24.51 11.82
CA THR A 175 -12.15 25.10 10.81
C THR A 175 -11.58 24.02 9.90
N TYR A 176 -11.46 24.31 8.61
CA TYR A 176 -10.79 23.37 7.71
C TYR A 176 -9.30 23.25 8.01
N ARG A 177 -8.82 22.02 8.14
CA ARG A 177 -7.42 21.67 8.42
C ARG A 177 -6.70 21.22 7.14
N GLY A 178 -6.46 22.17 6.24
CA GLY A 178 -5.71 21.90 5.00
C GLY A 178 -4.29 21.38 5.24
N ASP A 179 -3.68 21.79 6.34
CA ASP A 179 -2.40 21.25 6.81
C ASP A 179 -2.43 19.75 7.14
N LEU A 180 -3.62 19.19 7.40
CA LEU A 180 -3.88 17.76 7.63
C LEU A 180 -4.54 17.07 6.43
N GLN A 181 -4.69 17.74 5.29
CA GLN A 181 -5.34 17.15 4.12
C GLN A 181 -4.62 15.88 3.65
N TRP A 182 -3.29 15.84 3.78
CA TRP A 182 -2.49 14.67 3.47
C TRP A 182 -2.93 13.41 4.22
N LEU A 183 -3.38 13.56 5.48
CA LEU A 183 -3.83 12.44 6.31
C LEU A 183 -5.17 11.94 5.82
N ALA A 184 -6.11 12.85 5.54
CA ALA A 184 -7.42 12.51 5.02
C ALA A 184 -7.32 11.86 3.62
N ASP A 185 -6.45 12.35 2.74
CA ASP A 185 -6.20 11.75 1.42
C ASP A 185 -5.55 10.37 1.51
N THR A 186 -4.58 10.21 2.43
CA THR A 186 -3.95 8.91 2.69
C THR A 186 -4.98 7.92 3.19
N ARG A 187 -5.80 8.31 4.16
CA ARG A 187 -6.88 7.47 4.68
C ARG A 187 -7.90 7.12 3.62
N ALA A 188 -8.33 8.07 2.79
CA ALA A 188 -9.27 7.82 1.71
C ALA A 188 -8.75 6.75 0.73
N LYS A 189 -7.44 6.75 0.44
CA LYS A 189 -6.80 5.71 -0.39
C LYS A 189 -6.74 4.37 0.32
N GLU A 190 -6.28 4.34 1.57
CA GLU A 190 -6.16 3.12 2.38
C GLU A 190 -7.52 2.39 2.48
N ILE A 191 -8.63 3.13 2.68
CA ILE A 191 -9.97 2.51 2.77
C ILE A 191 -10.52 1.99 1.43
N THR A 192 -9.89 2.34 0.30
CA THR A 192 -10.23 1.72 -0.99
C THR A 192 -9.66 0.31 -1.15
N ASP A 193 -8.65 -0.04 -0.34
CA ASP A 193 -8.04 -1.37 -0.32
C ASP A 193 -8.67 -2.24 0.78
N SER A 194 -8.89 -1.67 1.98
CA SER A 194 -9.62 -2.31 3.08
C SER A 194 -10.52 -1.30 3.79
N PHE A 195 -11.84 -1.44 3.68
CA PHE A 195 -12.80 -0.51 4.26
C PHE A 195 -12.97 -0.73 5.77
N GLU A 196 -11.99 -0.26 6.54
CA GLU A 196 -11.94 -0.36 8.00
C GLU A 196 -11.20 0.83 8.63
N HIS A 197 -11.43 1.04 9.94
CA HIS A 197 -10.74 2.08 10.73
C HIS A 197 -9.28 1.70 11.05
N GLU A 198 -8.97 0.40 11.05
CA GLU A 198 -7.60 -0.07 11.12
C GLU A 198 -6.88 0.28 9.82
N ARG A 199 -5.68 0.83 9.95
CA ARG A 199 -4.80 1.20 8.86
C ARG A 199 -3.95 -0.01 8.51
N PRO A 200 -3.32 -0.05 7.31
CA PRO A 200 -2.49 -1.19 6.91
C PRO A 200 -1.32 -1.52 7.86
N ASP A 201 -0.93 -0.58 8.71
CA ASP A 201 0.09 -0.76 9.75
C ASP A 201 -0.44 -1.37 11.06
N GLY A 202 -1.72 -1.75 11.13
CA GLY A 202 -2.39 -2.31 12.30
C GLY A 202 -2.78 -1.27 13.36
N THR A 203 -2.63 0.03 13.06
CA THR A 203 -3.01 1.13 13.95
C THR A 203 -4.28 1.82 13.47
N THR A 204 -4.85 2.72 14.29
CA THR A 204 -5.90 3.65 13.85
C THR A 204 -5.32 5.06 13.84
N VAL A 205 -6.03 6.02 13.24
CA VAL A 205 -5.64 7.43 13.35
C VAL A 205 -5.62 7.93 14.79
N ALA A 206 -6.28 7.25 15.74
CA ALA A 206 -6.36 7.62 17.15
C ALA A 206 -5.46 6.77 18.07
N THR A 207 -4.70 5.81 17.53
CA THR A 207 -3.86 4.92 18.35
C THR A 207 -2.74 5.73 19.00
N LYS A 208 -2.78 5.83 20.34
CA LYS A 208 -1.81 6.59 21.14
C LYS A 208 -0.42 5.98 21.05
N GLY A 209 0.61 6.81 21.16
CA GLY A 209 2.01 6.38 21.17
C GLY A 209 2.58 5.98 19.80
N THR A 210 1.78 6.09 18.73
CA THR A 210 2.26 5.89 17.36
C THR A 210 3.11 7.07 16.89
N GLU A 211 3.95 6.83 15.88
CA GLU A 211 4.70 7.90 15.22
C GLU A 211 3.76 8.94 14.59
N LEU A 212 2.66 8.49 13.97
CA LEU A 212 1.60 9.37 13.46
C LEU A 212 1.08 10.31 14.54
N MET A 213 0.61 9.78 15.67
CA MET A 213 0.08 10.62 16.75
C MET A 213 1.13 11.55 17.35
N THR A 214 2.38 11.09 17.44
CA THR A 214 3.50 11.93 17.89
C THR A 214 3.74 13.10 16.93
N ASP A 215 3.71 12.86 15.62
CA ASP A 215 3.87 13.88 14.58
C ASP A 215 2.72 14.89 14.60
N LEU A 216 1.47 14.41 14.67
CA LEU A 216 0.27 15.23 14.78
C LEU A 216 0.29 16.15 16.01
N GLN A 217 0.71 15.62 17.16
CA GLN A 217 0.84 16.40 18.39
C GLN A 217 1.94 17.46 18.31
N LYS A 218 3.09 17.09 17.74
CA LYS A 218 4.27 17.95 17.71
C LYS A 218 4.19 19.04 16.65
N ASN A 219 3.76 18.68 15.45
CA ASN A 219 3.89 19.52 14.26
C ASN A 219 2.57 20.17 13.82
N TYR A 220 1.43 19.65 14.30
CA TYR A 220 0.10 20.11 13.87
C TYR A 220 -0.81 20.53 15.03
N ASN A 221 -0.29 20.55 16.27
CA ASN A 221 -1.03 20.91 17.49
C ASN A 221 -2.36 20.15 17.65
N VAL A 222 -2.36 18.85 17.36
CA VAL A 222 -3.52 17.96 17.53
C VAL A 222 -3.44 17.29 18.90
N ARG A 223 -4.50 17.37 19.71
CA ARG A 223 -4.61 16.75 21.05
C ARG A 223 -5.66 15.64 21.09
N GLY A 224 -6.70 15.75 20.29
CA GLY A 224 -7.69 14.71 20.01
C GLY A 224 -7.89 14.54 18.52
N ILE A 225 -8.23 13.32 18.10
CA ILE A 225 -8.54 13.00 16.70
C ILE A 225 -9.71 12.01 16.65
N GLY A 226 -10.54 12.14 15.62
CA GLY A 226 -11.64 11.22 15.32
C GLY A 226 -11.75 10.98 13.82
N GLU A 227 -12.34 9.83 13.45
CA GLU A 227 -12.54 9.44 12.06
C GLU A 227 -13.99 9.03 11.82
N ASN A 228 -14.56 9.52 10.74
CA ASN A 228 -15.72 8.90 10.11
C ASN A 228 -15.31 8.42 8.71
N ILE A 229 -15.74 7.23 8.32
CA ILE A 229 -15.57 6.69 6.97
C ILE A 229 -16.92 6.31 6.36
N ALA A 230 -17.06 6.40 5.05
CA ALA A 230 -18.26 5.96 4.35
C ALA A 230 -17.97 5.57 2.90
N MET A 231 -18.79 4.68 2.36
CA MET A 231 -18.84 4.31 0.94
C MET A 231 -20.23 3.74 0.60
N GLY A 232 -20.52 3.56 -0.68
CA GLY A 232 -21.69 2.79 -1.13
C GLY A 232 -22.97 3.59 -1.33
N GLN A 233 -22.93 4.93 -1.30
CA GLN A 233 -24.06 5.77 -1.65
C GLN A 233 -24.44 5.54 -3.13
N PRO A 234 -25.72 5.27 -3.46
CA PRO A 234 -26.17 5.14 -4.85
C PRO A 234 -25.93 6.40 -5.69
N THR A 235 -26.08 7.57 -5.06
CA THR A 235 -25.70 8.86 -5.64
C THR A 235 -24.72 9.53 -4.68
N PRO A 236 -23.40 9.35 -4.90
CA PRO A 236 -22.38 9.74 -3.93
C PRO A 236 -22.13 11.25 -3.98
N THR A 237 -23.00 11.98 -3.28
CA THR A 237 -22.92 13.44 -3.06
C THR A 237 -22.56 13.74 -1.60
N PRO A 238 -21.99 14.94 -1.32
CA PRO A 238 -21.81 15.44 0.04
C PRO A 238 -23.05 15.34 0.93
N ALA A 239 -24.24 15.66 0.39
CA ALA A 239 -25.49 15.59 1.13
C ALA A 239 -25.90 14.15 1.47
N ALA A 240 -25.73 13.21 0.53
CA ALA A 240 -26.05 11.81 0.75
C ALA A 240 -25.17 11.19 1.85
N VAL A 241 -23.85 11.39 1.78
CA VAL A 241 -22.94 10.84 2.79
C VAL A 241 -23.12 11.51 4.16
N MET A 242 -23.41 12.82 4.20
CA MET A 242 -23.73 13.50 5.47
C MET A 242 -25.02 12.96 6.11
N ALA A 243 -26.04 12.63 5.31
CA ALA A 243 -27.24 11.99 5.83
C ALA A 243 -26.93 10.63 6.46
N ASP A 244 -26.10 9.81 5.80
CA ASP A 244 -25.66 8.51 6.33
C ASP A 244 -24.90 8.66 7.65
N TRP A 245 -23.95 9.59 7.74
CA TRP A 245 -23.22 9.86 8.98
C TRP A 245 -24.14 10.36 10.11
N MET A 246 -25.08 11.25 9.83
CA MET A 246 -25.99 11.77 10.86
C MET A 246 -27.04 10.75 11.32
N ASN A 247 -27.34 9.74 10.50
CA ASN A 247 -28.20 8.61 10.86
C ASN A 247 -27.45 7.51 11.65
N SER A 248 -26.11 7.52 11.66
CA SER A 248 -25.29 6.65 12.49
C SER A 248 -24.95 7.32 13.82
N LYS A 249 -25.24 6.65 14.93
CA LYS A 249 -24.93 7.17 16.28
C LYS A 249 -23.44 7.51 16.43
N GLU A 250 -22.56 6.59 16.06
CA GLU A 250 -21.11 6.73 16.27
C GLU A 250 -20.51 7.84 15.39
N HIS A 251 -20.94 7.93 14.12
CA HIS A 251 -20.46 8.98 13.23
C HIS A 251 -20.97 10.37 13.63
N LYS A 252 -22.25 10.45 14.04
CA LYS A 252 -22.86 11.67 14.58
C LYS A 252 -22.15 12.14 15.84
N GLU A 253 -21.74 11.23 16.73
CA GLU A 253 -21.00 11.59 17.94
C GLU A 253 -19.67 12.28 17.63
N ASN A 254 -18.96 11.90 16.56
CA ASN A 254 -17.76 12.62 16.13
C ASN A 254 -18.11 14.01 15.59
N ILE A 255 -19.12 14.14 14.71
CA ILE A 255 -19.55 15.42 14.13
C ILE A 255 -19.94 16.43 15.21
N LEU A 256 -20.64 15.98 16.26
CA LEU A 256 -21.16 16.80 17.35
C LEU A 256 -20.28 16.79 18.60
N ARG A 257 -19.03 16.32 18.52
CA ARG A 257 -18.11 16.40 19.66
C ARG A 257 -17.62 17.84 19.82
N ASP A 258 -17.89 18.41 21.00
CA ASP A 258 -17.52 19.79 21.35
C ASP A 258 -16.00 20.03 21.33
N GLY A 259 -15.22 19.04 21.77
CA GLY A 259 -13.76 19.14 21.83
C GLY A 259 -13.05 19.20 20.47
N PHE A 260 -13.74 18.99 19.34
CA PHE A 260 -13.14 19.17 18.02
C PHE A 260 -13.29 20.60 17.53
N THR A 261 -12.20 21.12 16.97
CA THR A 261 -12.06 22.50 16.48
C THR A 261 -11.73 22.56 14.98
N GLY A 262 -11.31 21.43 14.38
CA GLY A 262 -11.01 21.37 12.97
C GLY A 262 -11.35 20.04 12.30
N ILE A 263 -11.39 20.07 10.97
CA ILE A 263 -11.71 18.92 10.13
C ILE A 263 -10.91 18.95 8.83
N ALA A 264 -10.43 17.79 8.37
CA ALA A 264 -9.97 17.54 7.01
C ALA A 264 -10.84 16.46 6.35
N VAL A 265 -11.04 16.53 5.04
CA VAL A 265 -12.00 15.66 4.33
C VAL A 265 -11.29 14.95 3.17
N GLY A 266 -11.23 13.63 3.23
CA GLY A 266 -10.62 12.79 2.19
C GLY A 266 -11.68 12.22 1.27
N ILE A 267 -11.42 12.22 -0.03
CA ILE A 267 -12.30 11.62 -1.04
C ILE A 267 -11.43 10.81 -2.00
N ALA A 268 -11.81 9.55 -2.22
CA ALA A 268 -11.16 8.68 -3.19
C ALA A 268 -12.21 7.93 -4.02
N GLU A 269 -11.84 7.50 -5.22
CA GLU A 269 -12.68 6.68 -6.09
C GLU A 269 -11.91 5.46 -6.55
N LYS A 270 -12.54 4.28 -6.50
CA LYS A 270 -12.00 3.02 -7.02
C LYS A 270 -13.13 2.18 -7.58
N ASN A 271 -12.98 1.72 -8.83
CA ASN A 271 -13.96 0.90 -9.54
C ASN A 271 -15.39 1.49 -9.53
N GLY A 272 -15.51 2.81 -9.73
CA GLY A 272 -16.80 3.51 -9.72
C GLY A 272 -17.45 3.70 -8.35
N THR A 273 -16.79 3.28 -7.27
CA THR A 273 -17.23 3.53 -5.89
C THR A 273 -16.47 4.70 -5.31
N LYS A 274 -17.20 5.66 -4.72
CA LYS A 274 -16.62 6.79 -3.98
C LYS A 274 -16.52 6.45 -2.49
N TYR A 275 -15.40 6.85 -1.90
CA TYR A 275 -15.01 6.66 -0.51
C TYR A 275 -14.80 8.01 0.13
N TRP A 276 -15.28 8.16 1.36
CA TRP A 276 -15.29 9.42 2.09
C TRP A 276 -14.65 9.24 3.45
N VAL A 277 -13.86 10.23 3.86
CA VAL A 277 -13.22 10.28 5.17
C VAL A 277 -13.43 11.67 5.78
N GLN A 278 -13.82 11.73 7.04
CA GLN A 278 -13.71 12.93 7.87
C GLN A 278 -12.67 12.68 8.94
N ILE A 279 -11.63 13.50 8.99
CA ILE A 279 -10.66 13.54 10.07
C ILE A 279 -10.97 14.76 10.93
N PHE A 280 -11.46 14.53 12.13
CA PHE A 280 -11.72 15.58 13.11
C PHE A 280 -10.52 15.75 14.03
N VAL A 281 -10.19 16.99 14.41
CA VAL A 281 -9.12 17.28 15.35
C VAL A 281 -9.50 18.36 16.36
N GLY A 282 -8.87 18.32 17.53
CA GLY A 282 -9.04 19.28 18.62
C GLY A 282 -7.85 19.32 19.55
#